data_AF-A0A6G3Y025-F1
#
_entry.id   AF-A0A6G3Y025-F1
#
_cell.length_a   1.000
_cell.length_b   1.000
_cell.length_c   1.000
_cell.angle_alpha   90.00
_cell.angle_beta   90.00
_cell.angle_gamma   90.00
#
_symmetry.space_group_name_H-M   'P 1'
#
loop_
_entity.id
_entity.type
_entity.pdbx_description
1 polymer ?
#
loop_
_entity_poly.entity_id
_entity_poly.type
_entity_poly.pdbx_seq_one_letter_code
_entity_poly.pdbx_strand_id
1 'polypeptide(L)' 'WKRNGWKTSGGKPVANRELVTRIDALLADRSVTFRYVPAHQVNGDPLNAIADQAASEVAVTQLPAGTAHGAT' A
#
# COMPACT_ATOMS: atom_id res chain seq x y z
N TRP A 1 -12.07 -5.10 -10.76
CA TRP A 1 -13.10 -4.14 -10.30
C TRP A 1 -13.38 -2.98 -11.25
N LYS A 2 -12.36 -2.33 -11.84
CA LYS A 2 -12.52 -1.26 -12.86
C LYS A 2 -13.61 -1.53 -13.90
N ARG A 3 -13.50 -2.67 -14.61
CA ARG A 3 -14.47 -3.10 -15.63
C ARG A 3 -15.91 -3.25 -15.12
N ASN A 4 -16.11 -3.50 -13.82
CA ASN A 4 -17.42 -3.67 -13.19
C ASN A 4 -17.85 -2.42 -12.39
N GLY A 5 -17.36 -1.23 -12.76
CA GLY A 5 -17.72 0.03 -12.09
C GLY A 5 -17.38 0.06 -10.60
N TRP A 6 -16.33 -0.65 -10.18
CA TRP A 6 -15.90 -0.77 -8.77
C TRP A 6 -16.94 -1.42 -7.84
N LYS A 7 -17.65 -2.42 -8.36
CA LYS A 7 -18.60 -3.26 -7.61
C LYS A 7 -18.10 -4.71 -7.47
N THR A 8 -18.48 -5.38 -6.39
CA THR A 8 -18.32 -6.82 -6.20
C THR A 8 -19.30 -7.60 -7.09
N SER A 9 -19.18 -8.92 -7.14
CA SER A 9 -20.15 -9.78 -7.85
C SER A 9 -21.57 -9.64 -7.31
N GLY A 10 -21.74 -9.33 -6.02
CA GLY A 10 -23.02 -9.04 -5.39
C GLY A 10 -23.53 -7.61 -5.57
N GLY A 11 -22.91 -6.80 -6.45
CA GLY A 11 -23.37 -5.45 -6.80
C GLY A 11 -23.05 -4.34 -5.78
N LYS A 12 -22.58 -4.70 -4.58
CA LYS A 12 -22.12 -3.73 -3.57
C LYS A 12 -20.79 -3.08 -3.99
N PRO A 13 -20.49 -1.85 -3.54
CA PRO A 13 -19.16 -1.27 -3.71
C PRO A 13 -18.07 -2.19 -3.15
N VAL A 14 -16.88 -2.17 -3.75
CA VAL A 14 -15.71 -2.85 -3.19
C VAL A 14 -15.32 -2.22 -1.85
N ALA A 15 -14.80 -3.03 -0.93
CA ALA A 15 -14.23 -2.52 0.32
C ALA A 15 -13.09 -1.53 0.01
N ASN A 16 -12.96 -0.49 0.84
CA ASN A 16 -11.91 0.53 0.72
C ASN A 16 -11.86 1.20 -0.66
N ARG A 17 -13.00 1.31 -1.35
CA ARG A 17 -13.08 1.81 -2.74
C ARG A 17 -12.32 3.11 -2.95
N GLU A 18 -12.50 4.08 -2.07
CA GLU A 18 -11.84 5.38 -2.17
C GLU A 18 -10.31 5.23 -2.26
N LEU A 19 -9.70 4.53 -1.30
CA LEU A 19 -8.26 4.25 -1.26
C LEU A 19 -7.78 3.53 -2.51
N VAL A 20 -8.48 2.45 -2.91
CA VAL A 20 -8.07 1.64 -4.06
C VAL A 20 -8.17 2.43 -5.36
N THR A 21 -9.21 3.25 -5.54
CA THR A 21 -9.34 4.11 -6.73
C THR A 21 -8.27 5.19 -6.79
N ARG A 22 -7.88 5.76 -5.64
CA ARG A 22 -6.81 6.75 -5.55
C ARG A 22 -5.46 6.11 -5.89
N ILE A 23 -5.17 4.91 -5.37
CA ILE A 23 -3.97 4.15 -5.72
C ILE A 23 -3.97 3.83 -7.22
N ASP A 24 -5.09 3.36 -7.77
CA ASP A 24 -5.20 3.06 -9.21
C ASP A 24 -4.90 4.26 -10.11
N ALA A 25 -5.43 5.44 -9.76
CA ALA A 25 -5.12 6.68 -10.47
C ALA A 25 -3.62 7.03 -10.38
N LEU A 26 -3.01 6.86 -9.21
CA LEU A 26 -1.58 7.10 -8.97
C LEU A 26 -0.67 6.09 -9.70
N LEU A 27 -1.18 4.92 -10.09
CA LEU A 27 -0.43 3.92 -10.86
C LEU A 27 -0.46 4.20 -12.37
N ALA A 28 -1.43 4.96 -12.87
CA ALA A 28 -1.65 5.15 -14.30
C ALA A 28 -0.42 5.74 -15.02
N ASP A 29 0.30 6.63 -14.35
CA ASP A 29 1.46 7.35 -14.91
C ASP A 29 2.82 6.78 -14.46
N ARG A 30 2.85 5.56 -13.91
CA ARG A 30 4.06 4.95 -13.36
C ARG A 30 4.30 3.56 -13.92
N SER A 31 5.55 3.27 -14.26
CA SER A 31 5.97 1.89 -14.51
C SER A 31 6.22 1.19 -13.17
N VAL A 32 5.24 0.42 -12.71
CA VAL A 32 5.28 -0.26 -11.41
C VAL A 32 5.29 -1.78 -11.61
N THR A 33 6.26 -2.45 -10.98
CA THR A 33 6.26 -3.91 -10.86
C THR A 33 5.89 -4.29 -9.43
N PHE A 34 4.79 -5.01 -9.26
CA PHE A 34 4.43 -5.57 -7.97
C PHE A 34 5.20 -6.87 -7.73
N ARG A 35 5.95 -6.92 -6.63
CA ARG A 35 6.66 -8.11 -6.17
C ARG A 35 6.13 -8.50 -4.79
N TYR A 36 5.74 -9.76 -4.64
CA TYR A 36 5.48 -10.32 -3.32
C TYR A 36 6.81 -10.58 -2.61
N VAL A 37 6.91 -10.12 -1.36
CA VAL A 37 8.07 -10.33 -0.48
C VAL A 37 7.54 -10.91 0.83
N PRO A 38 8.04 -12.08 1.29
CA PRO A 38 7.64 -12.64 2.58
C PRO A 38 8.05 -11.74 3.74
N ALA A 39 7.11 -11.47 4.66
CA ALA A 39 7.39 -10.73 5.88
C ALA A 39 8.14 -11.58 6.92
N HIS A 40 8.82 -10.91 7.85
CA HIS A 40 9.43 -11.48 9.07
C HIS A 40 10.41 -12.65 8.84
N GLN A 41 11.12 -12.65 7.72
CA GLN A 41 12.16 -13.64 7.48
C GLN A 41 13.48 -13.23 8.15
N VAL A 42 14.18 -14.19 8.76
CA VAL A 42 15.58 -14.01 9.17
C VAL A 42 16.41 -13.76 7.91
N ASN A 43 17.14 -12.64 7.87
CA ASN A 43 17.83 -12.15 6.67
C ASN A 43 16.90 -11.92 5.45
N GLY A 44 15.65 -11.51 5.71
CA GLY A 44 14.68 -11.12 4.68
C GLY A 44 14.97 -9.78 4.01
N ASP A 45 13.99 -9.26 3.27
CA ASP A 45 14.14 -7.97 2.59
C ASP A 45 14.24 -6.82 3.63
N PRO A 46 15.37 -6.08 3.67
CA PRO A 46 15.57 -5.04 4.66
C PRO A 46 14.65 -3.83 4.46
N LEU A 47 14.22 -3.55 3.23
CA LEU A 47 13.32 -2.42 2.95
C LEU A 47 11.90 -2.73 3.43
N ASN A 48 11.47 -3.98 3.32
CA ASN A 48 10.19 -4.39 3.90
C ASN A 48 10.21 -4.30 5.44
N ALA A 49 11.32 -4.68 6.09
CA ALA A 49 11.47 -4.54 7.53
C ALA A 49 11.44 -3.06 8.00
N ILE A 50 12.09 -2.17 7.25
CA ILE A 50 12.04 -0.72 7.52
C ILE A 50 10.62 -0.18 7.36
N ALA A 51 9.90 -0.59 6.31
CA ALA A 51 8.52 -0.17 6.09
C ALA A 51 7.57 -0.64 7.22
N ASP A 52 7.73 -1.87 7.70
CA ASP A 52 6.96 -2.42 8.82
C ASP A 52 7.23 -1.69 10.15
N GLN A 53 8.50 -1.41 10.44
CA GLN A 53 8.88 -0.64 11.63
C GLN A 53 8.30 0.77 11.60
N ALA A 54 8.40 1.47 10.46
CA ALA A 54 7.84 2.80 10.30
C ALA A 54 6.30 2.78 10.46
N ALA A 55 5.62 1.82 9.84
CA ALA A 55 4.17 1.68 9.98
C ALA A 55 3.76 1.42 11.44
N SER A 56 4.50 0.57 12.15
CA SER A 56 4.27 0.27 13.57
C SER A 56 4.45 1.49 14.47
N GLU A 57 5.51 2.28 14.24
CA GLU A 57 5.77 3.51 14.98
C GLU A 57 4.68 4.56 14.76
N VAL A 58 4.29 4.80 13.51
CA VAL A 58 3.20 5.75 13.17
C VAL A 58 1.86 5.30 13.73
N ALA A 59 1.59 3.99 13.74
CA ALA A 59 0.35 3.47 14.33
C ALA A 59 0.22 3.83 15.82
N VAL A 60 1.33 3.85 16.57
CA VAL A 60 1.35 4.23 17.98
C VAL A 60 1.36 5.74 18.16
N THR A 61 2.23 6.44 17.45
CA THR A 61 2.49 7.87 17.66
C THR A 61 1.46 8.77 16.98
N GLN A 62 0.81 8.28 15.92
CA GLN A 62 -0.06 9.05 15.02
C GLN A 62 0.64 10.29 14.42
N LEU A 63 1.97 10.27 14.35
CA LEU A 63 2.78 11.30 13.70
C LEU A 63 3.21 10.82 12.31
N PRO A 64 3.34 11.71 11.32
CA PRO A 64 3.89 11.32 10.02
C PRO A 64 5.33 10.80 10.20
N ALA A 65 5.59 9.56 9.80
CA ALA A 65 6.95 9.09 9.57
C ALA A 65 7.30 9.28 8.09
N GLY A 66 8.38 10.01 7.85
CA GLY A 66 9.04 10.09 6.55
C GLY A 66 10.38 9.38 6.61
N THR A 67 10.83 8.86 5.47
CA THR A 67 12.24 8.46 5.30
C THR A 67 12.86 9.29 4.18
N ALA A 68 14.19 9.41 4.15
CA ALA A 68 14.90 10.08 3.05
C ALA A 68 14.59 9.46 1.67
N HIS A 69 14.02 8.25 1.62
CA HIS A 69 13.60 7.54 0.41
C HIS A 69 12.08 7.53 0.19
N GLY A 70 11.29 8.19 1.04
CA GLY A 70 9.83 8.23 0.96
C GLY A 70 9.23 9.32 1.86
N ALA A 71 8.79 10.39 1.18
CA ALA A 71 8.09 11.61 1.60
C ALA A 71 8.94 12.77 2.19
N THR A 72 9.15 13.80 1.36
CA THR A 72 8.89 15.20 1.73
C THR A 72 7.43 15.52 1.47
#